data_AF-A0A1F9PPK9-F1
#
_entry.id   AF-A0A1F9PPK9-F1
#
_cell.length_a   1.000
_cell.length_b   1.000
_cell.length_c   1.000
_cell.angle_alpha   90.00
_cell.angle_beta   90.00
_cell.angle_gamma   90.00
#
_symmetry.space_group_name_H-M   'P 1'
#
loop_
_entity.id
_entity.type
_entity.pdbx_description
1 polymer ?
#
loop_
_entity_poly.entity_id
_entity_poly.type
_entity_poly.pdbx_seq_one_letter_code
_entity_poly.pdbx_strand_id
1 'polypeptide(L)'
;MHKDQAQQRVDRIRAFRDELTQLEGEGVLTLPPELRAPVDAHHNRLLRELTRQYDVDVSGADKQLSLGMRIVSLLGALALSAAVFFFFYRFWGGLGTTVQVAVLVVAPLLATASVELAARREPTLYFASLLALVAFACFVLNLVLLGAIFNITPSQNAFLVWGAFALLLAYGYGLRLLQVAGMCSLTGYLAATIGTFGGCYWLSFGERPENFIAAGALLALVPLLPQRKHPHFAGYYRVFGLLCIFIAILILANWGSISYLPWAMNTIESLYQTAGFLLAAAAIALGIRQGWPGVVNLGSTFFVLYLYTKFFDWWWEWMPKYLFFLLLGLIAVGLLLAMRRLRSTMREVMP
;
A
#
# COMPACT_ATOMS: atom_id res chain seq x y z
N MET A 1 1.60 13.94 -20.52
CA MET A 1 1.37 12.51 -20.23
C MET A 1 2.30 12.09 -19.11
N HIS A 2 1.85 11.27 -18.15
CA HIS A 2 2.70 10.73 -17.07
C HIS A 2 3.23 9.34 -17.41
N LYS A 3 4.30 8.88 -16.74
CA LYS A 3 4.90 7.55 -16.95
C LYS A 3 3.87 6.41 -16.91
N ASP A 4 2.93 6.43 -15.97
CA ASP A 4 1.87 5.41 -15.86
C ASP A 4 0.91 5.42 -17.08
N GLN A 5 0.56 6.60 -17.62
CA GLN A 5 -0.26 6.72 -18.83
C GLN A 5 0.50 6.25 -20.08
N ALA A 6 1.80 6.55 -20.13
CA ALA A 6 2.69 6.06 -21.18
C ALA A 6 2.78 4.53 -21.14
N GLN A 7 2.93 3.94 -19.94
CA GLN A 7 2.94 2.49 -19.75
C GLN A 7 1.62 1.86 -20.19
N GLN A 8 0.47 2.43 -19.78
CA GLN A 8 -0.84 1.97 -20.24
C GLN A 8 -1.01 2.06 -21.77
N ARG A 9 -0.34 3.02 -22.43
CA ARG A 9 -0.34 3.10 -23.89
C ARG A 9 0.51 1.99 -24.51
N VAL A 10 1.70 1.71 -23.96
CA VAL A 10 2.55 0.57 -24.37
C VAL A 10 1.79 -0.74 -24.22
N ASP A 11 1.14 -0.96 -23.08
CA ASP A 11 0.39 -2.18 -22.79
C ASP A 11 -0.78 -2.38 -23.78
N ARG A 12 -1.46 -1.29 -24.16
CA ARG A 12 -2.52 -1.33 -25.20
C ARG A 12 -1.98 -1.68 -26.59
N ILE A 13 -0.83 -1.11 -26.97
CA ILE A 13 -0.19 -1.43 -28.27
C ILE A 13 0.18 -2.91 -28.33
N ARG A 14 0.66 -3.48 -27.22
CA ARG A 14 0.95 -4.91 -27.11
C ARG A 14 -0.29 -5.76 -27.22
N ALA A 15 -1.30 -5.49 -26.40
CA ALA A 15 -2.56 -6.21 -26.44
C ALA A 15 -3.16 -6.20 -27.86
N PHE A 16 -3.08 -5.07 -28.57
CA PHE A 16 -3.51 -4.99 -29.97
C PHE A 16 -2.68 -5.88 -30.90
N ARG A 17 -1.35 -5.88 -30.77
CA ARG A 17 -0.48 -6.73 -31.61
C ARG A 17 -0.68 -8.21 -31.36
N ASP A 18 -0.85 -8.59 -30.09
CA ASP A 18 -1.08 -9.97 -29.67
C ASP A 18 -2.45 -10.44 -30.22
N GLU A 19 -3.50 -9.64 -30.04
CA GLU A 19 -4.83 -9.90 -30.59
C GLU A 19 -4.83 -9.99 -32.12
N LEU A 20 -4.15 -9.07 -32.80
CA LEU A 20 -4.05 -9.09 -34.26
C LEU A 20 -3.38 -10.37 -34.76
N THR A 21 -2.32 -10.81 -34.09
CA THR A 21 -1.62 -12.05 -34.42
C THR A 21 -2.53 -13.26 -34.21
N GLN A 22 -3.34 -13.24 -33.15
CA GLN A 22 -4.32 -14.29 -32.88
C GLN A 22 -5.41 -14.34 -33.96
N LEU A 23 -5.97 -13.19 -34.35
CA LEU A 23 -6.98 -13.09 -35.42
C LEU A 23 -6.46 -13.54 -36.80
N GLU A 24 -5.19 -13.25 -37.09
CA GLU A 24 -4.52 -13.74 -38.31
C GLU A 24 -4.33 -15.27 -38.26
N GLY A 25 -3.96 -15.83 -37.10
CA GLY A 25 -3.81 -17.27 -36.90
C GLY A 25 -5.14 -18.03 -36.96
N GLU A 26 -6.23 -17.41 -36.50
CA GLU A 26 -7.59 -17.94 -36.59
C GLU A 26 -8.23 -17.74 -37.98
N GLY A 27 -7.56 -17.00 -38.89
CA GLY A 27 -8.04 -16.74 -40.24
C GLY A 27 -9.24 -15.77 -40.32
N VAL A 28 -9.57 -15.09 -39.22
CA VAL A 28 -10.72 -14.16 -39.14
C VAL A 28 -10.39 -12.83 -39.82
N LEU A 29 -9.17 -12.33 -39.62
CA LEU A 29 -8.69 -11.08 -40.20
C LEU A 29 -7.25 -11.26 -40.65
N THR A 30 -7.01 -11.12 -41.96
CA THR A 30 -5.65 -11.12 -42.50
C THR A 30 -5.36 -9.74 -43.05
N LEU A 31 -4.52 -8.96 -42.39
CA LEU A 31 -4.12 -7.66 -42.91
C LEU A 31 -3.09 -7.87 -44.03
N PRO A 32 -3.35 -7.36 -45.26
CA PRO A 32 -2.36 -7.34 -46.30
C PRO A 32 -1.06 -6.68 -45.80
N PRO A 33 0.12 -7.16 -46.22
CA PRO A 33 1.40 -6.63 -45.75
C PRO A 33 1.54 -5.11 -46.00
N GLU A 34 0.90 -4.58 -47.05
CA GLU A 34 0.84 -3.15 -47.37
C GLU A 34 0.11 -2.30 -46.31
N LEU A 35 -0.90 -2.86 -45.63
CA LEU A 35 -1.65 -2.20 -44.57
C LEU A 35 -1.04 -2.45 -43.18
N ARG A 36 -0.37 -3.59 -43.00
CA ARG A 36 0.29 -3.95 -41.74
C ARG A 36 1.57 -3.14 -41.50
N ALA A 37 2.40 -2.97 -42.53
CA ALA A 37 3.69 -2.29 -42.39
C ALA A 37 3.59 -0.84 -41.88
N PRO A 38 2.64 0.01 -42.33
CA PRO A 38 2.45 1.36 -41.79
C PRO A 38 2.04 1.37 -40.31
N VAL A 39 1.16 0.45 -39.90
CA VAL A 39 0.68 0.34 -38.51
C VAL A 39 1.84 -0.08 -37.60
N ASP A 40 2.63 -1.07 -38.01
CA ASP A 40 3.78 -1.51 -37.24
C ASP A 40 4.89 -0.46 -37.17
N ALA A 41 5.12 0.27 -38.26
CA ALA A 41 6.05 1.39 -38.26
C ALA A 41 5.60 2.51 -37.30
N HIS A 42 4.30 2.83 -37.27
CA HIS A 42 3.73 3.79 -36.33
C HIS A 42 3.90 3.32 -34.88
N HIS A 43 3.50 2.09 -34.56
CA HIS A 43 3.67 1.51 -33.22
C HIS A 43 5.14 1.47 -32.79
N ASN A 44 6.07 1.06 -33.66
CA ASN A 44 7.49 1.04 -33.34
C ASN A 44 8.09 2.43 -33.13
N ARG A 45 7.58 3.46 -33.83
CA ARG A 45 7.97 4.85 -33.59
C ARG A 45 7.46 5.34 -32.24
N LEU A 46 6.19 5.10 -31.96
CA LEU A 46 5.54 5.50 -30.71
C LEU A 46 6.19 4.81 -29.51
N LEU A 47 6.44 3.50 -29.57
CA LEU A 47 7.13 2.77 -28.51
C LEU A 47 8.54 3.35 -28.23
N ARG A 48 9.31 3.69 -29.27
CA ARG A 48 10.63 4.32 -29.10
C ARG A 48 10.52 5.71 -28.47
N GLU A 49 9.56 6.51 -28.89
CA GLU A 49 9.31 7.84 -28.32
C GLU A 49 8.92 7.76 -26.84
N LEU A 50 7.98 6.87 -26.51
CA LEU A 50 7.53 6.63 -25.14
C LEU A 50 8.67 6.12 -24.26
N THR A 51 9.48 5.17 -24.74
CA THR A 51 10.64 4.65 -24.02
C THR A 51 11.64 5.75 -23.74
N ARG A 52 11.95 6.58 -24.74
CA ARG A 52 12.92 7.66 -24.61
C ARG A 52 12.45 8.78 -23.67
N GLN A 53 11.17 9.11 -23.70
CA GLN A 53 10.62 10.24 -22.95
C GLN A 53 10.20 9.88 -21.52
N TYR A 54 9.72 8.65 -21.31
CA TYR A 54 9.10 8.23 -20.05
C TYR A 54 9.75 6.99 -19.40
N ASP A 55 10.75 6.39 -20.04
CA ASP A 55 11.43 5.18 -19.55
C ASP A 55 10.42 4.07 -19.19
N VAL A 56 9.57 3.74 -20.17
CA VAL A 56 8.50 2.74 -20.02
C VAL A 56 9.00 1.34 -20.33
N ASP A 57 8.41 0.35 -19.66
CA ASP A 57 8.75 -1.06 -19.81
C ASP A 57 8.21 -1.58 -21.15
N VAL A 58 9.13 -1.60 -22.12
CA VAL A 58 9.18 -2.35 -23.38
C VAL A 58 8.53 -3.71 -23.30
N SER A 59 9.25 -4.61 -22.63
CA SER A 59 9.09 -6.06 -22.66
C SER A 59 8.63 -6.68 -21.35
N GLY A 60 8.22 -7.96 -21.40
CA GLY A 60 7.94 -8.72 -20.17
C GLY A 60 9.19 -8.86 -19.30
N ALA A 61 10.36 -9.03 -19.93
CA ALA A 61 11.65 -9.02 -19.26
C ALA A 61 11.94 -7.64 -18.62
N ASP A 62 11.65 -6.55 -19.31
CA ASP A 62 11.82 -5.19 -18.76
C ASP A 62 10.93 -4.97 -17.53
N LYS A 63 9.68 -5.45 -17.55
CA LYS A 63 8.79 -5.43 -16.37
C LYS A 63 9.37 -6.23 -15.20
N GLN A 64 9.96 -7.40 -15.45
CA GLN A 64 10.60 -8.21 -14.40
C GLN A 64 11.85 -7.52 -13.86
N LEU A 65 12.68 -6.94 -14.72
CA LEU A 65 13.87 -6.17 -14.32
C LEU A 65 13.49 -4.92 -13.52
N SER A 66 12.45 -4.19 -13.95
CA SER A 66 11.88 -3.03 -13.25
C SER A 66 11.36 -3.40 -11.86
N LEU A 67 10.71 -4.56 -11.72
CA LEU A 67 10.31 -5.10 -10.42
C LEU A 67 11.53 -5.47 -9.57
N GLY A 68 12.55 -6.09 -10.16
CA GLY A 68 13.83 -6.36 -9.50
C GLY A 68 14.51 -5.10 -8.99
N MET A 69 14.59 -4.04 -9.80
CA MET A 69 15.14 -2.73 -9.40
C MET A 69 14.36 -2.08 -8.25
N ARG A 70 13.03 -2.24 -8.21
CA ARG A 70 12.21 -1.75 -7.08
C ARG A 70 12.51 -2.51 -5.79
N ILE A 71 12.69 -3.83 -5.87
CA ILE A 71 13.05 -4.64 -4.71
C ILE A 71 14.45 -4.26 -4.22
N VAL A 72 15.44 -4.21 -5.12
CA VAL A 72 16.82 -3.86 -4.78
C VAL A 72 16.92 -2.45 -4.22
N SER A 73 16.22 -1.47 -4.79
CA SER A 73 16.21 -0.10 -4.27
C SER A 73 15.52 -0.01 -2.89
N LEU A 74 14.45 -0.77 -2.66
CA LEU A 74 13.80 -0.84 -1.34
C LEU A 74 14.72 -1.49 -0.30
N LEU A 75 15.37 -2.62 -0.63
CA LEU A 75 16.34 -3.28 0.24
C LEU A 75 17.53 -2.37 0.53
N GLY A 76 18.06 -1.68 -0.48
CA GLY A 76 19.13 -0.71 -0.33
C GLY A 76 18.73 0.47 0.57
N ALA A 77 17.51 0.99 0.40
CA ALA A 77 16.98 2.07 1.23
C ALA A 77 16.81 1.64 2.69
N LEU A 78 16.31 0.43 2.95
CA LEU A 78 16.21 -0.14 4.28
C LEU A 78 17.60 -0.36 4.91
N ALA A 79 18.53 -0.95 4.15
CA ALA A 79 19.89 -1.21 4.61
C ALA A 79 20.63 0.09 4.94
N LEU A 80 20.51 1.13 4.11
CA LEU A 80 21.10 2.44 4.39
C LEU A 80 20.45 3.12 5.59
N SER A 81 19.12 3.05 5.72
CA SER A 81 18.41 3.60 6.88
C SER A 81 18.83 2.89 8.17
N ALA A 82 18.98 1.56 8.13
CA ALA A 82 19.50 0.77 9.24
C ALA A 82 20.97 1.10 9.54
N ALA A 83 21.81 1.28 8.52
CA ALA A 83 23.21 1.67 8.70
C ALA A 83 23.33 3.03 9.39
N VAL A 84 22.49 4.00 9.01
CA VAL A 84 22.39 5.29 9.72
C VAL A 84 21.98 5.06 11.17
N PHE A 85 20.89 4.32 11.42
CA PHE A 85 20.43 4.01 12.77
C PHE A 85 21.53 3.38 13.64
N PHE A 86 22.20 2.34 13.15
CA PHE A 86 23.26 1.65 13.88
C PHE A 86 24.52 2.51 14.05
N PHE A 87 24.83 3.39 13.10
CA PHE A 87 25.90 4.37 13.25
C PHE A 87 25.64 5.30 14.44
N PHE A 88 24.42 5.86 14.53
CA PHE A 88 24.01 6.62 15.69
C PHE A 88 24.08 5.76 16.95
N TYR A 89 23.43 4.59 16.98
CA TYR A 89 23.43 3.71 18.15
C TYR A 89 24.85 3.38 18.67
N ARG A 90 25.82 3.14 17.78
CA ARG A 90 27.19 2.76 18.14
C ARG A 90 28.05 3.92 18.63
N PHE A 91 28.00 5.06 17.94
CA PHE A 91 28.96 6.15 18.17
C PHE A 91 28.38 7.30 19.00
N TRP A 92 27.05 7.39 19.13
CA TRP A 92 26.38 8.54 19.74
C TRP A 92 26.87 8.89 21.15
N GLY A 93 27.03 7.89 22.01
CA GLY A 93 27.50 8.09 23.40
C GLY A 93 28.95 8.59 23.51
N GLY A 94 29.76 8.48 22.46
CA GLY A 94 31.14 8.94 22.42
C GLY A 94 31.32 10.37 21.88
N LEU A 95 30.25 11.01 21.40
CA LEU A 95 30.30 12.34 20.80
C LEU A 95 29.96 13.41 21.84
N GLY A 96 30.70 14.53 21.83
CA GLY A 96 30.33 15.70 22.63
C GLY A 96 29.03 16.35 22.14
N THR A 97 28.29 17.02 23.03
CA THR A 97 26.96 17.59 22.76
C THR A 97 26.93 18.52 21.54
N THR A 98 27.97 19.35 21.35
CA THR A 98 28.07 20.24 20.17
C THR A 98 28.12 19.46 18.86
N VAL A 99 28.89 18.36 18.83
CA VAL A 99 29.00 17.50 17.64
C VAL A 99 27.70 16.73 17.43
N GLN A 100 27.08 16.23 18.49
CA GLN A 100 25.77 15.57 18.44
C GLN A 100 24.72 16.47 17.80
N VAL A 101 24.57 17.71 18.28
CA VAL A 101 23.60 18.68 17.74
C VAL A 101 23.96 19.06 16.30
N ALA A 102 25.24 19.31 15.98
CA ALA A 102 25.66 19.64 14.63
C ALA A 102 25.34 18.51 13.63
N VAL A 103 25.68 17.26 13.97
CA VAL A 103 25.37 16.08 13.14
C VAL A 103 23.86 15.94 12.97
N LEU A 104 23.09 16.14 14.04
CA LEU A 104 21.64 16.05 13.99
C LEU A 104 21.00 17.11 13.10
N VAL A 105 21.53 18.33 13.03
CA VAL A 105 21.02 19.38 12.15
C VAL A 105 21.45 19.13 10.70
N VAL A 106 22.73 18.79 10.50
CA VAL A 106 23.32 18.67 9.16
C VAL A 106 22.84 17.41 8.43
N ALA A 107 22.69 16.27 9.10
CA ALA A 107 22.38 15.01 8.45
C ALA A 107 21.01 15.01 7.73
N PRO A 108 19.89 15.46 8.34
CA PRO A 108 18.61 15.56 7.65
C PRO A 108 18.63 16.55 6.49
N LEU A 109 19.34 17.68 6.64
CA LEU A 109 19.47 18.70 5.57
C LEU A 109 20.27 18.18 4.38
N LEU A 110 21.38 17.49 4.62
CA LEU A 110 22.16 16.86 3.56
C LEU A 110 21.37 15.73 2.89
N ALA A 111 20.64 14.94 3.67
CA ALA A 111 19.82 13.86 3.12
C ALA A 111 18.69 14.42 2.23
N THR A 112 17.97 15.46 2.65
CA THR A 112 16.94 16.11 1.81
C THR A 112 17.52 16.79 0.58
N ALA A 113 18.66 17.47 0.70
CA ALA A 113 19.36 18.04 -0.45
C ALA A 113 19.80 16.95 -1.43
N SER A 114 20.20 15.78 -0.94
CA SER A 114 20.53 14.63 -1.77
C SER A 114 19.32 14.10 -2.54
N VAL A 115 18.11 14.13 -1.95
CA VAL A 115 16.86 13.78 -2.65
C VAL A 115 16.63 14.73 -3.83
N GLU A 116 16.72 16.04 -3.61
CA GLU A 116 16.54 17.04 -4.68
C GLU A 116 17.56 16.85 -5.80
N LEU A 117 18.83 16.62 -5.44
CA LEU A 117 19.89 16.39 -6.42
C LEU A 117 19.65 15.12 -7.24
N ALA A 118 19.24 14.04 -6.59
CA ALA A 118 18.92 12.78 -7.26
C ALA A 118 17.68 12.93 -8.16
N ALA A 119 16.63 13.60 -7.68
CA ALA A 119 15.40 13.83 -8.43
C ALA A 119 15.63 14.68 -9.69
N ARG A 120 16.59 15.60 -9.66
CA ARG A 120 16.98 16.40 -10.85
C ARG A 120 17.82 15.62 -11.85
N ARG A 121 18.60 14.64 -11.39
CA ARG A 121 19.50 13.87 -12.25
C ARG A 121 18.87 12.63 -12.85
N GLU A 122 17.92 12.01 -12.15
CA GLU A 122 17.32 10.75 -12.56
C GLU A 122 15.80 10.88 -12.77
N PRO A 123 15.28 10.68 -14.00
CA PRO A 123 13.86 10.80 -14.29
C PRO A 123 13.00 9.67 -13.69
N THR A 124 13.60 8.53 -13.35
CA THR A 124 12.90 7.35 -12.81
C THR A 124 12.62 7.45 -11.31
N LEU A 125 13.32 8.36 -10.61
CA LEU A 125 13.19 8.65 -9.18
C LEU A 125 13.50 7.46 -8.25
N TYR A 126 14.18 6.41 -8.72
CA TYR A 126 14.54 5.27 -7.88
C TYR A 126 15.55 5.68 -6.79
N PHE A 127 16.63 6.36 -7.17
CA PHE A 127 17.60 6.85 -6.20
C PHE A 127 17.02 7.95 -5.32
N ALA A 128 16.15 8.80 -5.88
CA ALA A 128 15.42 9.82 -5.11
C ALA A 128 14.54 9.17 -4.03
N SER A 129 13.83 8.09 -4.34
CA SER A 129 13.04 7.34 -3.35
C SER A 129 13.90 6.73 -2.26
N LEU A 130 15.06 6.16 -2.62
CA LEU A 130 15.99 5.57 -1.67
C LEU A 130 16.56 6.62 -0.72
N LEU A 131 17.04 7.74 -1.25
CA LEU A 131 17.57 8.84 -0.45
C LEU A 131 16.47 9.50 0.39
N ALA A 132 15.22 9.53 -0.08
CA ALA A 132 14.12 10.11 0.68
C ALA A 132 13.76 9.25 1.90
N LEU A 133 13.89 7.92 1.80
CA LEU A 133 13.73 7.04 2.95
C LEU A 133 14.86 7.25 3.97
N VAL A 134 16.09 7.41 3.50
CA VAL A 134 17.23 7.76 4.37
C VAL A 134 17.02 9.13 5.02
N ALA A 135 16.54 10.13 4.27
CA ALA A 135 16.22 11.45 4.82
C ALA A 135 15.12 11.36 5.87
N PHE A 136 14.09 10.54 5.65
CA PHE A 136 13.05 10.25 6.63
C PHE A 136 13.63 9.59 7.90
N ALA A 137 14.47 8.57 7.76
CA ALA A 137 15.14 7.93 8.89
C ALA A 137 16.02 8.92 9.68
N CYS A 138 16.82 9.73 9.00
CA CYS A 138 17.63 10.79 9.61
C CYS A 138 16.74 11.80 10.37
N PHE A 139 15.60 12.18 9.80
CA PHE A 139 14.68 13.14 10.42
C PHE A 139 13.98 12.56 11.66
N VAL A 140 13.56 11.30 11.61
CA VAL A 140 13.01 10.59 12.78
C VAL A 140 14.06 10.51 13.88
N LEU A 141 15.29 10.09 13.55
CA LEU A 141 16.39 10.01 14.51
C LEU A 141 16.74 11.37 15.08
N ASN A 142 16.73 12.42 14.27
CA ASN A 142 16.93 13.78 14.73
C ASN A 142 15.96 14.16 15.85
N LEU A 143 14.66 14.00 15.64
CA LEU A 143 13.67 14.38 16.65
C LEU A 143 13.77 13.52 17.91
N VAL A 144 14.01 12.22 17.77
CA VAL A 144 14.14 11.29 18.92
C VAL A 144 15.37 11.66 19.75
N LEU A 145 16.54 11.80 19.11
CA LEU A 145 17.79 12.06 19.81
C LEU A 145 17.86 13.48 20.37
N LEU A 146 17.34 14.48 19.65
CA LEU A 146 17.24 15.85 20.15
C LEU A 146 16.33 15.93 21.38
N GLY A 147 15.20 15.21 21.34
CA GLY A 147 14.31 15.07 22.48
C GLY A 147 15.01 14.47 23.70
N ALA A 148 15.86 13.46 23.50
CA ALA A 148 16.67 12.88 24.56
C ALA A 148 17.74 13.85 25.11
N ILE A 149 18.46 14.59 24.25
CA ILE A 149 19.47 15.58 24.67
C ILE A 149 18.84 16.67 25.55
N PHE A 150 17.70 17.20 25.13
CA PHE A 150 17.04 18.32 25.81
C PHE A 150 15.97 17.88 26.82
N ASN A 151 15.90 16.58 27.13
CA ASN A 151 14.94 15.99 28.06
C ASN A 151 13.48 16.41 27.78
N ILE A 152 13.10 16.44 26.49
CA ILE A 152 11.74 16.73 26.05
C ILE A 152 10.90 15.48 26.24
N THR A 153 9.78 15.63 26.94
CA THR A 153 8.83 14.52 27.17
C THR A 153 8.32 13.96 25.84
N PRO A 154 8.50 12.65 25.57
CA PRO A 154 7.95 11.99 24.39
C PRO A 154 6.44 12.16 24.29
N SER A 155 5.94 12.49 23.09
CA SER A 155 4.51 12.67 22.83
C SER A 155 4.12 12.19 21.43
N GLN A 156 2.82 11.90 21.25
CA GLN A 156 2.25 11.49 19.96
C GLN A 156 2.46 12.51 18.84
N ASN A 157 2.68 13.79 19.16
CA ASN A 157 2.89 14.84 18.17
C ASN A 157 4.14 14.58 17.31
N ALA A 158 5.10 13.79 17.79
CA ALA A 158 6.25 13.36 16.98
C ALA A 158 5.79 12.63 15.70
N PHE A 159 4.79 11.75 15.79
CA PHE A 159 4.23 11.04 14.64
C PHE A 159 3.60 12.00 13.61
N LEU A 160 2.97 13.09 14.06
CA LEU A 160 2.42 14.09 13.16
C LEU A 160 3.53 14.80 12.38
N VAL A 161 4.61 15.19 13.05
CA VAL A 161 5.75 15.87 12.41
C VAL A 161 6.47 14.93 11.44
N TRP A 162 6.66 13.66 11.82
CA TRP A 162 7.22 12.63 10.92
C TRP A 162 6.32 12.42 9.70
N GLY A 163 5.01 12.26 9.93
CA GLY A 163 4.02 12.11 8.86
C GLY A 163 3.99 13.29 7.90
N ALA A 164 4.02 14.51 8.43
CA ALA A 164 4.07 15.73 7.64
C ALA A 164 5.32 15.78 6.76
N PHE A 165 6.50 15.51 7.32
CA PHE A 165 7.76 15.49 6.55
C PHE A 165 7.74 14.42 5.45
N ALA A 166 7.31 13.20 5.77
CA ALA A 166 7.16 12.13 4.79
C ALA A 166 6.19 12.49 3.66
N LEU A 167 5.02 13.05 4.00
CA LEU A 167 4.03 13.46 3.00
C LEU A 167 4.50 14.64 2.15
N LEU A 168 5.23 15.61 2.71
CA LEU A 168 5.78 16.73 1.95
C LEU A 168 6.74 16.24 0.86
N LEU A 169 7.66 15.34 1.22
CA LEU A 169 8.56 14.71 0.25
C LEU A 169 7.80 13.80 -0.72
N ALA A 170 6.80 13.04 -0.25
CA ALA A 170 6.00 12.16 -1.10
C ALA A 170 5.21 12.93 -2.16
N TYR A 171 4.55 14.03 -1.79
CA TYR A 171 3.80 14.88 -2.71
C TYR A 171 4.70 15.78 -3.56
N GLY A 172 5.86 16.17 -3.04
CA GLY A 172 6.86 16.95 -3.76
C GLY A 172 7.44 16.19 -4.96
N TYR A 173 7.82 14.93 -4.75
CA TYR A 173 8.50 14.11 -5.77
C TYR A 173 7.66 12.96 -6.33
N GLY A 174 6.43 12.73 -5.85
CA GLY A 174 5.59 11.61 -6.31
C GLY A 174 6.01 10.24 -5.75
N LEU A 175 6.63 10.18 -4.57
CA LEU A 175 7.22 8.97 -4.00
C LEU A 175 6.21 8.12 -3.24
N ARG A 176 5.90 6.93 -3.79
CA ARG A 176 4.88 6.01 -3.27
C ARG A 176 5.24 5.40 -1.91
N LEU A 177 6.49 4.97 -1.73
CA LEU A 177 6.95 4.35 -0.46
C LEU A 177 6.86 5.33 0.70
N LEU A 178 7.24 6.58 0.44
CA LEU A 178 7.22 7.63 1.45
C LEU A 178 5.81 8.10 1.77
N GLN A 179 4.89 8.05 0.80
CA GLN A 179 3.47 8.23 1.06
C GLN A 179 2.97 7.22 2.10
N VAL A 180 3.34 5.93 1.94
CA VAL A 180 2.98 4.88 2.90
C VAL A 180 3.61 5.15 4.27
N ALA A 181 4.89 5.52 4.35
CA ALA A 181 5.52 5.90 5.62
C ALA A 181 4.81 7.08 6.31
N GLY A 182 4.38 8.08 5.53
CA GLY A 182 3.58 9.19 6.00
C GLY A 182 2.21 8.77 6.53
N MET A 183 1.50 7.91 5.79
CA MET A 183 0.21 7.35 6.23
C MET A 183 0.35 6.48 7.49
N CYS A 184 1.40 5.68 7.62
CA CYS A 184 1.70 4.92 8.84
C CYS A 184 1.88 5.87 10.03
N SER A 185 2.68 6.92 9.86
CA SER A 185 2.93 7.92 10.92
C SER A 185 1.64 8.66 11.30
N LEU A 186 0.86 9.11 10.32
CA LEU A 186 -0.44 9.75 10.58
C LEU A 186 -1.43 8.82 11.27
N THR A 187 -1.46 7.55 10.89
CA THR A 187 -2.31 6.55 11.54
C THR A 187 -1.91 6.37 13.00
N GLY A 188 -0.60 6.27 13.28
CA GLY A 188 -0.08 6.23 14.64
C GLY A 188 -0.45 7.48 15.44
N TYR A 189 -0.31 8.68 14.86
CA TYR A 189 -0.74 9.93 15.49
C TYR A 189 -2.23 9.96 15.81
N LEU A 190 -3.09 9.64 14.83
CA LEU A 190 -4.53 9.64 15.00
C LEU A 190 -4.98 8.59 16.02
N ALA A 191 -4.44 7.37 15.92
CA ALA A 191 -4.77 6.30 16.83
C ALA A 191 -4.33 6.63 18.27
N ALA A 192 -3.14 7.20 18.44
CA ALA A 192 -2.67 7.68 19.73
C ALA A 192 -3.54 8.81 20.26
N THR A 193 -3.91 9.78 19.43
CA THR A 193 -4.73 10.94 19.86
C THR A 193 -6.10 10.49 20.35
N ILE A 194 -6.75 9.61 19.59
CA ILE A 194 -8.04 9.03 19.98
C ILE A 194 -7.89 8.20 21.25
N GLY A 195 -6.83 7.39 21.35
CA GLY A 195 -6.51 6.63 22.56
C GLY A 195 -6.33 7.53 23.79
N THR A 196 -5.63 8.66 23.65
CA THR A 196 -5.45 9.62 24.75
C THR A 196 -6.76 10.27 25.20
N PHE A 197 -7.70 10.52 24.29
CA PHE A 197 -9.04 10.96 24.66
C PHE A 197 -9.82 9.89 25.42
N GLY A 198 -9.56 8.61 25.12
CA GLY A 198 -10.08 7.46 25.87
C GLY A 198 -9.34 7.15 27.18
N GLY A 199 -8.37 7.98 27.60
CA GLY A 199 -7.58 7.79 28.82
C GLY A 199 -6.41 6.82 28.69
N CYS A 200 -6.10 6.32 27.49
CA CYS A 200 -4.94 5.46 27.26
C CYS A 200 -3.64 6.28 27.21
N TYR A 201 -2.54 5.69 27.69
CA TYR A 201 -1.22 6.25 27.43
C TYR A 201 -0.91 6.20 25.93
N TRP A 202 -0.30 7.26 25.39
CA TRP A 202 -0.16 7.41 23.95
C TRP A 202 0.73 6.37 23.27
N LEU A 203 1.66 5.69 23.98
CA LEU A 203 2.38 4.51 23.45
C LEU A 203 1.50 3.26 23.42
N SER A 204 0.53 3.16 24.32
CA SER A 204 -0.43 2.06 24.42
C SER A 204 -1.57 2.18 23.41
N PHE A 205 -1.45 3.06 22.41
CA PHE A 205 -2.45 3.22 21.35
C PHE A 205 -2.75 1.92 20.59
N GLY A 206 -1.79 0.98 20.58
CA GLY A 206 -1.93 -0.37 20.01
C GLY A 206 -2.83 -1.33 20.81
N GLU A 207 -3.08 -1.06 22.09
CA GLU A 207 -3.89 -1.93 22.96
C GLU A 207 -5.37 -1.90 22.58
N ARG A 208 -5.81 -0.85 21.88
CA ARG A 208 -7.22 -0.61 21.53
C ARG A 208 -7.36 -0.47 20.02
N PRO A 209 -7.65 -1.57 19.29
CA PRO A 209 -7.68 -1.56 17.83
C PRO A 209 -8.72 -0.61 17.23
N GLU A 210 -9.78 -0.25 17.94
CA GLU A 210 -10.80 0.70 17.46
C GLU A 210 -10.22 2.06 17.07
N ASN A 211 -9.13 2.48 17.72
CA ASN A 211 -8.41 3.71 17.38
C ASN A 211 -7.94 3.70 15.92
N PHE A 212 -7.57 2.52 15.39
CA PHE A 212 -7.17 2.34 14.00
C PHE A 212 -8.35 2.28 13.03
N ILE A 213 -9.56 1.93 13.49
CA ILE A 213 -10.78 2.01 12.66
C ILE A 213 -11.05 3.48 12.34
N ALA A 214 -11.04 4.34 13.36
CA ALA A 214 -11.26 5.77 13.19
C ALA A 214 -10.14 6.42 12.35
N ALA A 215 -8.87 6.11 12.64
CA ALA A 215 -7.73 6.61 11.86
C ALA A 215 -7.79 6.15 10.38
N GLY A 216 -8.08 4.86 10.15
CA GLY A 216 -8.22 4.29 8.82
C GLY A 216 -9.39 4.87 8.03
N ALA A 217 -10.52 5.15 8.70
CA ALA A 217 -11.67 5.81 8.09
C ALA A 217 -11.33 7.22 7.62
N LEU A 218 -10.65 8.02 8.46
CA LEU A 218 -10.19 9.35 8.07
C LEU A 218 -9.27 9.31 6.85
N LEU A 219 -8.32 8.36 6.79
CA LEU A 219 -7.45 8.17 5.63
C LEU A 219 -8.22 7.72 4.38
N ALA A 220 -9.21 6.83 4.52
CA ALA A 220 -10.03 6.37 3.41
C ALA A 220 -10.94 7.46 2.82
N LEU A 221 -11.21 8.53 3.57
CA LEU A 221 -11.96 9.71 3.12
C LEU A 221 -11.09 10.75 2.40
N VAL A 222 -9.78 10.80 2.61
CA VAL A 222 -8.86 11.73 1.92
C VAL A 222 -9.01 11.72 0.39
N PRO A 223 -9.19 10.57 -0.28
CA PRO A 223 -9.41 10.48 -1.73
C PRO A 223 -10.70 11.10 -2.26
N LEU A 224 -11.60 11.57 -1.40
CA LEU A 224 -12.76 12.37 -1.80
C LEU A 224 -12.35 13.78 -2.25
N LEU A 225 -11.20 14.26 -1.77
CA LEU A 225 -10.63 15.52 -2.23
C LEU A 225 -9.94 15.34 -3.60
N PRO A 226 -10.15 16.25 -4.58
CA PRO A 226 -9.56 16.11 -5.92
C PRO A 226 -8.02 16.12 -5.91
N GLN A 227 -7.41 14.95 -6.16
CA GLN A 227 -5.94 14.79 -6.20
C GLN A 227 -5.39 15.07 -7.62
N ARG A 228 -5.49 16.32 -8.09
CA ARG A 228 -5.16 16.70 -9.49
C ARG A 228 -3.71 16.42 -9.90
N LYS A 229 -2.75 16.60 -8.99
CA LYS A 229 -1.30 16.44 -9.28
C LYS A 229 -0.84 14.98 -9.29
N HIS A 230 -1.36 14.15 -8.38
CA HIS A 230 -0.96 12.74 -8.23
C HIS A 230 -2.18 11.82 -8.13
N PRO A 231 -2.84 11.49 -9.25
CA PRO A 231 -4.08 10.70 -9.24
C PRO A 231 -3.93 9.31 -8.60
N HIS A 232 -2.75 8.70 -8.73
CA HIS A 232 -2.47 7.35 -8.22
C HIS A 232 -2.47 7.28 -6.69
N PHE A 233 -2.17 8.39 -6.00
CA PHE A 233 -2.10 8.45 -4.54
C PHE A 233 -3.44 8.13 -3.89
N ALA A 234 -4.55 8.50 -4.55
CA ALA A 234 -5.90 8.21 -4.10
C ALA A 234 -6.12 6.70 -3.87
N GLY A 235 -5.59 5.84 -4.74
CA GLY A 235 -5.69 4.39 -4.58
C GLY A 235 -5.00 3.88 -3.32
N TYR A 236 -3.80 4.39 -3.03
CA TYR A 236 -3.03 4.00 -1.84
C TYR A 236 -3.72 4.40 -0.54
N TYR A 237 -4.31 5.60 -0.45
CA TYR A 237 -5.09 6.02 0.72
C TYR A 237 -6.30 5.11 0.97
N ARG A 238 -7.05 4.75 -0.08
CA ARG A 238 -8.22 3.85 0.06
C ARG A 238 -7.80 2.47 0.58
N VAL A 239 -6.80 1.87 -0.08
CA VAL A 239 -6.33 0.53 0.27
C VAL A 239 -5.72 0.53 1.68
N PHE A 240 -4.88 1.50 2.00
CA PHE A 240 -4.23 1.58 3.31
C PHE A 240 -5.23 1.89 4.44
N GLY A 241 -6.16 2.84 4.23
CA GLY A 241 -7.19 3.14 5.22
C GLY A 241 -8.12 1.95 5.49
N LEU A 242 -8.58 1.27 4.43
CA LEU A 242 -9.37 0.05 4.56
C LEU A 242 -8.57 -1.10 5.20
N LEU A 243 -7.27 -1.21 4.92
CA LEU A 243 -6.40 -2.20 5.54
C LEU A 243 -6.35 -2.00 7.06
N CYS A 244 -6.17 -0.76 7.53
CA CYS A 244 -6.22 -0.44 8.96
C CYS A 244 -7.57 -0.82 9.59
N ILE A 245 -8.69 -0.50 8.93
CA ILE A 245 -10.03 -0.86 9.40
C ILE A 245 -10.18 -2.38 9.49
N PHE A 246 -9.85 -3.11 8.43
CA PHE A 246 -10.04 -4.55 8.40
C PHE A 246 -9.12 -5.28 9.39
N ILE A 247 -7.87 -4.86 9.56
CA ILE A 247 -6.99 -5.45 10.57
C ILE A 247 -7.58 -5.22 11.97
N ALA A 248 -8.03 -4.00 12.28
CA ALA A 248 -8.61 -3.70 13.59
C ALA A 248 -9.88 -4.52 13.86
N ILE A 249 -10.77 -4.64 12.87
CA ILE A 249 -11.97 -5.47 12.97
C ILE A 249 -11.61 -6.94 13.12
N LEU A 250 -10.63 -7.44 12.38
CA LEU A 250 -10.14 -8.83 12.50
C LEU A 250 -9.62 -9.12 13.91
N ILE A 251 -8.88 -8.20 14.51
CA ILE A 251 -8.41 -8.36 15.89
C ILE A 251 -9.62 -8.39 16.83
N LEU A 252 -10.52 -7.41 16.76
CA LEU A 252 -11.68 -7.32 17.67
C LEU A 252 -12.71 -8.45 17.47
N ALA A 253 -12.75 -9.04 16.29
CA ALA A 253 -13.57 -10.21 15.97
C ALA A 253 -13.09 -11.51 16.64
N ASN A 254 -11.83 -11.56 17.10
CA ASN A 254 -11.22 -12.72 17.76
C ASN A 254 -10.84 -12.44 19.22
N TRP A 255 -10.63 -11.17 19.58
CA TRP A 255 -10.29 -10.73 20.92
C TRP A 255 -11.23 -9.60 21.34
N GLY A 256 -12.46 -9.93 21.75
CA GLY A 256 -13.44 -8.91 22.15
C GLY A 256 -13.07 -8.14 23.42
N SER A 257 -12.20 -8.71 24.26
CA SER A 257 -11.83 -8.14 25.57
C SER A 257 -11.07 -6.81 25.50
N ILE A 258 -10.41 -6.54 24.39
CA ILE A 258 -9.65 -5.29 24.18
C ILE A 258 -10.52 -4.17 23.60
N SER A 259 -11.83 -4.39 23.47
CA SER A 259 -12.74 -3.37 22.97
C SER A 259 -13.05 -2.28 24.00
N TYR A 260 -13.36 -1.07 23.53
CA TYR A 260 -13.93 -0.01 24.38
C TYR A 260 -15.39 -0.28 24.79
N LEU A 261 -16.09 -1.17 24.09
CA LEU A 261 -17.52 -1.43 24.34
C LEU A 261 -17.72 -2.17 25.67
N PRO A 262 -18.61 -1.69 26.57
CA PRO A 262 -18.87 -2.32 27.86
C PRO A 262 -19.87 -3.47 27.75
N TRP A 263 -19.71 -4.33 26.75
CA TRP A 263 -20.60 -5.47 26.47
C TRP A 263 -19.90 -6.80 26.75
N ALA A 264 -20.68 -7.89 26.76
CA ALA A 264 -20.11 -9.23 26.87
C ALA A 264 -19.17 -9.50 25.68
N MET A 265 -18.03 -10.13 25.96
CA MET A 265 -16.99 -10.46 24.97
C MET A 265 -17.56 -11.16 23.73
N ASN A 266 -18.41 -12.16 23.91
CA ASN A 266 -19.04 -12.91 22.81
C ASN A 266 -19.92 -12.03 21.91
N THR A 267 -20.58 -11.02 22.49
CA THR A 267 -21.42 -10.07 21.75
C THR A 267 -20.55 -9.15 20.91
N ILE A 268 -19.43 -8.68 21.47
CA ILE A 268 -18.46 -7.82 20.79
C ILE A 268 -17.81 -8.56 19.62
N GLU A 269 -17.36 -9.78 19.84
CA GLU A 269 -16.76 -10.62 18.79
C GLU A 269 -17.77 -10.87 17.66
N SER A 270 -19.00 -11.25 18.00
CA SER A 270 -20.07 -11.47 17.00
C SER A 270 -20.38 -10.19 16.21
N LEU A 271 -20.39 -9.03 16.86
CA LEU A 271 -20.58 -7.73 16.22
C LEU A 271 -19.45 -7.42 15.22
N TYR A 272 -18.20 -7.55 15.62
CA TYR A 272 -17.06 -7.25 14.74
C TYR A 272 -16.92 -8.30 13.63
N GLN A 273 -17.25 -9.56 13.87
CA GLN A 273 -17.32 -10.58 12.82
C GLN A 273 -18.36 -10.23 11.76
N THR A 274 -19.59 -9.91 12.17
CA THR A 274 -20.66 -9.52 11.23
C THR A 274 -20.32 -8.23 10.48
N ALA A 275 -19.79 -7.22 11.18
CA ALA A 275 -19.31 -5.99 10.57
C ALA A 275 -18.18 -6.25 9.56
N GLY A 276 -17.23 -7.15 9.88
CA GLY A 276 -16.13 -7.54 9.00
C GLY A 276 -16.61 -8.12 7.67
N PHE A 277 -17.55 -9.07 7.71
CA PHE A 277 -18.14 -9.64 6.48
C PHE A 277 -18.91 -8.60 5.67
N LEU A 278 -19.74 -7.77 6.32
CA LEU A 278 -20.53 -6.75 5.65
C LEU A 278 -19.63 -5.70 4.98
N LEU A 279 -18.61 -5.22 5.68
CA LEU A 279 -17.66 -4.24 5.14
C LEU A 279 -16.79 -4.82 4.04
N ALA A 280 -16.36 -6.09 4.15
CA ALA A 280 -15.61 -6.76 3.10
C ALA A 280 -16.46 -6.92 1.82
N ALA A 281 -17.71 -7.36 1.96
CA ALA A 281 -18.66 -7.46 0.84
C ALA A 281 -18.96 -6.09 0.23
N ALA A 282 -19.16 -5.05 1.04
CA ALA A 282 -19.36 -3.68 0.59
C ALA A 282 -18.13 -3.14 -0.16
N ALA A 283 -16.91 -3.40 0.32
CA ALA A 283 -15.67 -3.02 -0.34
C ALA A 283 -15.52 -3.71 -1.71
N ILE A 284 -15.87 -5.00 -1.81
CA ILE A 284 -15.88 -5.74 -3.09
C ILE A 284 -16.89 -5.10 -4.05
N ALA A 285 -18.13 -4.88 -3.60
CA ALA A 285 -19.20 -4.31 -4.43
C ALA A 285 -18.86 -2.89 -4.91
N LEU A 286 -18.38 -2.01 -4.02
CA LEU A 286 -17.95 -0.66 -4.34
C LEU A 286 -16.71 -0.67 -5.25
N GLY A 287 -15.75 -1.55 -4.99
CA GLY A 287 -14.56 -1.71 -5.80
C GLY A 287 -14.87 -2.15 -7.24
N ILE A 288 -15.83 -3.05 -7.43
CA ILE A 288 -16.30 -3.47 -8.76
C ILE A 288 -17.01 -2.30 -9.47
N ARG A 289 -17.94 -1.64 -8.79
CA ARG A 289 -18.72 -0.51 -9.37
C ARG A 289 -17.84 0.66 -9.80
N GLN A 290 -16.78 0.95 -9.05
CA GLN A 290 -15.88 2.08 -9.34
C GLN A 290 -14.60 1.69 -10.09
N GLY A 291 -14.43 0.41 -10.44
CA GLY A 291 -13.23 -0.08 -11.14
C GLY A 291 -11.94 0.04 -10.33
N TRP A 292 -12.00 -0.17 -9.01
CA TRP A 292 -10.84 -0.10 -8.11
C TRP A 292 -10.33 -1.50 -7.75
N PRO A 293 -9.43 -2.11 -8.55
CA PRO A 293 -8.99 -3.49 -8.35
C PRO A 293 -8.31 -3.71 -6.98
N GLY A 294 -7.56 -2.71 -6.48
CA GLY A 294 -6.92 -2.80 -5.17
C GLY A 294 -7.91 -2.96 -4.02
N VAL A 295 -9.07 -2.29 -4.09
CA VAL A 295 -10.12 -2.39 -3.06
C VAL A 295 -10.85 -3.73 -3.16
N VAL A 296 -11.11 -4.21 -4.37
CA VAL A 296 -11.70 -5.54 -4.60
C VAL A 296 -10.81 -6.65 -4.06
N ASN A 297 -9.52 -6.60 -4.37
CA ASN A 297 -8.54 -7.59 -3.91
C ASN A 297 -8.43 -7.56 -2.39
N LEU A 298 -8.34 -6.37 -1.78
CA LEU A 298 -8.28 -6.23 -0.33
C LEU A 298 -9.55 -6.78 0.34
N GLY A 299 -10.73 -6.37 -0.12
CA GLY A 299 -12.01 -6.85 0.41
C GLY A 299 -12.16 -8.36 0.26
N SER A 300 -11.75 -8.94 -0.88
CA SER A 300 -11.79 -10.39 -1.11
C SER A 300 -10.85 -11.14 -0.18
N THR A 301 -9.62 -10.66 -0.01
CA THR A 301 -8.64 -11.25 0.93
C THR A 301 -9.20 -11.26 2.35
N PHE A 302 -9.70 -10.12 2.84
CA PHE A 302 -10.24 -10.06 4.20
C PHE A 302 -11.53 -10.85 4.35
N PHE A 303 -12.39 -10.91 3.34
CA PHE A 303 -13.57 -11.79 3.36
C PHE A 303 -13.17 -13.25 3.57
N VAL A 304 -12.14 -13.72 2.84
CA VAL A 304 -11.60 -15.08 3.01
C VAL A 304 -10.97 -15.26 4.39
N LEU A 305 -10.23 -14.27 4.91
CA LEU A 305 -9.65 -14.32 6.25
C LEU A 305 -10.74 -14.44 7.33
N TYR A 306 -11.80 -13.62 7.28
CA TYR A 306 -12.93 -13.72 8.22
C TYR A 306 -13.66 -15.07 8.12
N LEU A 307 -13.83 -15.58 6.90
CA LEU A 307 -14.45 -16.88 6.69
C LEU A 307 -13.60 -18.01 7.28
N TYR A 308 -12.28 -17.94 7.06
CA TYR A 308 -11.34 -18.91 7.60
C TYR A 308 -11.32 -18.90 9.13
N THR A 309 -11.23 -17.73 9.78
CA THR A 309 -11.28 -17.64 11.25
C THR A 309 -12.59 -18.21 11.77
N LYS A 310 -13.71 -17.95 11.08
CA LYS A 310 -15.01 -18.48 11.51
C LYS A 310 -15.12 -20.00 11.43
N PHE A 311 -14.59 -20.60 10.36
CA PHE A 311 -14.53 -22.06 10.25
C PHE A 311 -13.63 -22.67 11.32
N PHE A 312 -12.51 -22.01 11.63
CA PHE A 312 -11.62 -22.42 12.69
C PHE A 312 -12.36 -22.42 14.05
N ASP A 313 -13.03 -21.32 14.41
CA ASP A 313 -13.82 -21.22 15.64
C ASP A 313 -14.89 -22.31 15.75
N TRP A 314 -15.56 -22.64 14.65
CA TRP A 314 -16.66 -23.61 14.65
C TRP A 314 -16.23 -25.06 14.72
N TRP A 315 -15.13 -25.43 14.08
CA TRP A 315 -14.82 -26.84 13.81
C TRP A 315 -13.50 -27.31 14.40
N TRP A 316 -12.58 -26.41 14.72
CA TRP A 316 -11.20 -26.81 15.04
C TRP A 316 -11.09 -27.69 16.29
N GLU A 317 -11.84 -27.36 17.35
CA GLU A 317 -11.70 -28.06 18.64
C GLU A 317 -12.30 -29.47 18.63
N TRP A 318 -13.42 -29.67 17.93
CA TRP A 318 -14.18 -30.93 18.01
C TRP A 318 -13.97 -31.85 16.80
N MET A 319 -13.50 -31.32 15.67
CA MET A 319 -13.39 -32.07 14.42
C MET A 319 -11.97 -32.61 14.19
N PRO A 320 -11.80 -33.84 13.67
CA PRO A 320 -10.49 -34.31 13.21
C PRO A 320 -9.92 -33.39 12.11
N LYS A 321 -8.64 -33.03 12.23
CA LYS A 321 -7.97 -32.04 11.36
C LYS A 321 -8.08 -32.37 9.87
N TYR A 322 -8.01 -33.65 9.49
CA TYR A 322 -8.17 -34.06 8.09
C TYR A 322 -9.58 -33.75 7.56
N LEU A 323 -10.61 -33.91 8.39
CA LEU A 323 -11.99 -33.66 8.01
C LEU A 323 -12.26 -32.15 7.89
N PHE A 324 -11.66 -31.35 8.78
CA PHE A 324 -11.67 -29.89 8.69
C PHE A 324 -11.15 -29.40 7.33
N PHE A 325 -9.96 -29.85 6.91
CA PHE A 325 -9.38 -29.46 5.62
C PHE A 325 -10.16 -30.00 4.42
N LEU A 326 -10.75 -31.21 4.53
CA LEU A 326 -11.62 -31.77 3.49
C LEU A 326 -12.87 -30.90 3.28
N LEU A 327 -13.54 -30.51 4.37
CA LEU A 327 -14.72 -29.64 4.30
C LEU A 327 -14.37 -28.26 3.75
N LEU A 328 -13.25 -27.67 4.19
CA LEU A 328 -12.77 -26.40 3.66
C LEU A 328 -12.55 -26.48 2.13
N GLY A 329 -11.95 -27.56 1.66
CA GLY A 329 -11.76 -27.84 0.24
C GLY A 329 -13.10 -27.98 -0.52
N LEU A 330 -14.06 -28.72 0.03
CA LEU A 330 -15.39 -28.88 -0.57
C LEU A 330 -16.16 -27.55 -0.65
N ILE A 331 -16.07 -26.71 0.38
CA ILE A 331 -16.67 -25.38 0.38
C ILE A 331 -16.03 -24.49 -0.69
N ALA A 332 -14.70 -24.52 -0.81
CA ALA A 332 -13.99 -23.77 -1.86
C ALA A 332 -14.43 -24.23 -3.26
N VAL A 333 -14.56 -25.53 -3.50
CA VAL A 333 -15.09 -26.07 -4.77
C VAL A 333 -16.53 -25.64 -5.00
N GLY A 334 -17.39 -25.68 -3.97
CA GLY A 334 -18.77 -25.21 -4.05
C GLY A 334 -18.86 -23.72 -4.41
N LEU A 335 -18.05 -22.87 -3.79
CA LEU A 335 -17.94 -21.45 -4.12
C LEU A 335 -17.47 -21.23 -5.56
N LEU A 336 -16.47 -21.99 -6.03
CA LEU A 336 -16.02 -21.92 -7.42
C LEU A 336 -17.14 -22.30 -8.41
N LEU A 337 -17.91 -23.35 -8.11
CA LEU A 337 -19.06 -23.74 -8.94
C LEU A 337 -20.15 -22.68 -8.94
N ALA A 338 -20.45 -22.08 -7.79
CA ALA A 338 -21.42 -20.99 -7.66
C ALA A 338 -20.97 -19.75 -8.46
N MET A 339 -19.71 -19.34 -8.33
CA MET A 339 -19.16 -18.22 -9.10
C MET A 339 -19.14 -18.52 -10.60
N ARG A 340 -18.83 -19.75 -11.01
CA ARG A 340 -18.90 -20.19 -12.41
C ARG A 340 -20.32 -20.07 -12.96
N ARG A 341 -21.33 -20.46 -12.17
CA ARG A 341 -22.75 -20.34 -12.53
C ARG A 341 -23.22 -18.89 -12.61
N LEU A 342 -22.84 -18.05 -11.65
CA LEU A 342 -23.13 -16.61 -11.69
C LEU A 342 -22.51 -15.96 -12.94
N ARG A 343 -21.26 -16.32 -13.26
CA ARG A 343 -20.58 -15.83 -14.47
C ARG A 343 -21.28 -16.26 -15.76
N SER A 344 -21.81 -17.48 -15.84
CA SER A 344 -22.55 -17.91 -17.03
C SER A 344 -23.86 -17.14 -17.19
N THR A 345 -24.62 -16.95 -16.11
CA THR A 345 -25.88 -16.19 -16.15
C THR A 345 -25.65 -14.71 -16.49
N MET A 346 -24.58 -14.08 -15.99
CA MET A 346 -24.25 -12.70 -16.35
C MET A 346 -23.80 -12.54 -17.82
N ARG A 347 -23.21 -13.57 -18.42
CA ARG A 347 -22.85 -13.57 -19.85
C ARG A 347 -24.07 -13.71 -20.77
N GLU A 348 -25.13 -14.36 -20.31
CA GLU A 348 -26.38 -14.49 -21.09
C GLU A 348 -27.22 -13.20 -21.13
N VAL A 349 -26.97 -12.25 -20.22
CA VAL A 349 -27.77 -11.01 -20.08
C VAL A 349 -27.16 -9.79 -20.82
N MET A 350 -25.90 -9.86 -21.28
CA MET A 350 -25.30 -8.82 -22.12
C MET A 350 -24.94 -9.42 -23.49
N PRO A 351 -25.73 -9.14 -24.55
CA PRO A 351 -25.40 -9.51 -25.93
C PRO A 351 -24.21 -8.72 -26.48
#